data_AF-U7QWM5-F1
#
_entry.id   AF-U7QWM5-F1
#
_cell.length_a   1.000
_cell.length_b   1.000
_cell.length_c   1.000
_cell.angle_alpha   90.00
_cell.angle_beta   90.00
_cell.angle_gamma   90.00
#
_symmetry.space_group_name_H-M   'P 1'
#
loop_
_entity.id
_entity.type
_entity.pdbx_description
1 polymer ?
#
loop_
_entity_poly.entity_id
_entity_poly.type
_entity_poly.pdbx_seq_one_letter_code
_entity_poly.pdbx_strand_id
1 'polypeptide(L)' 'MTDINSKNPKPFTQEKFADFAENDLGANIIFWNTTTPWLKQ' A
#
# COMPACT_ATOMS: atom_id res chain seq x y z
N MET A 1 -4.08 3.26 -15.90
CA MET A 1 -4.21 3.16 -14.43
C MET A 1 -5.65 3.49 -14.08
N THR A 2 -6.55 2.51 -14.15
CA THR A 2 -7.98 2.77 -13.96
C THR A 2 -8.61 1.59 -13.22
N ASP A 3 -8.30 1.47 -11.94
CA ASP A 3 -9.07 0.64 -11.00
C ASP A 3 -9.60 1.53 -9.88
N ILE A 4 -10.30 2.60 -10.28
CA ILE A 4 -10.96 3.53 -9.36
C ILE A 4 -12.29 2.87 -8.97
N ASN A 5 -12.29 2.12 -7.86
CA ASN A 5 -13.49 1.50 -7.26
C ASN A 5 -14.26 0.48 -8.12
N SER A 6 -13.63 -0.67 -8.40
CA SER A 6 -14.42 -1.89 -8.60
C SER A 6 -15.25 -2.18 -7.33
N LYS A 7 -16.51 -2.61 -7.47
CA LYS A 7 -17.37 -2.98 -6.33
C LYS A 7 -16.77 -4.07 -5.43
N ASN A 8 -15.81 -4.83 -5.97
CA ASN A 8 -14.94 -5.76 -5.23
C ASN A 8 -13.48 -5.41 -5.56
N PRO A 9 -12.89 -4.39 -4.91
CA PRO A 9 -11.49 -4.09 -5.11
C PRO A 9 -10.69 -5.25 -4.51
N LYS A 10 -9.81 -5.86 -5.31
CA LYS A 10 -8.85 -6.82 -4.76
C LYS A 10 -8.07 -6.10 -3.65
N PRO A 11 -7.81 -6.75 -2.50
CA PRO A 11 -7.01 -6.13 -1.45
C PRO A 11 -5.70 -5.67 -2.04
N PHE A 12 -5.33 -4.42 -1.74
CA PHE A 12 -4.03 -3.92 -2.12
C PHE A 12 -2.98 -4.71 -1.32
N THR A 13 -2.12 -5.46 -2.01
CA THR A 13 -1.13 -6.32 -1.38
C THR A 13 0.12 -5.51 -1.00
N GLN A 14 0.84 -5.97 0.02
CA GLN A 14 2.12 -5.37 0.40
C GLN A 14 3.11 -5.35 -0.77
N GLU A 15 3.15 -6.41 -1.59
CA GLU A 15 4.02 -6.48 -2.77
C GLU A 15 3.70 -5.40 -3.80
N LYS A 16 2.41 -5.17 -4.09
CA LYS A 16 2.01 -4.09 -5.00
C LYS A 16 2.31 -2.71 -4.45
N PHE A 17 2.23 -2.55 -3.13
CA PHE A 17 2.60 -1.31 -2.47
C PHE A 17 4.11 -1.05 -2.55
N ALA A 18 4.91 -2.07 -2.26
CA ALA A 18 6.37 -1.97 -2.31
C ALA A 18 6.86 -1.68 -3.73
N ASP A 19 6.34 -2.42 -4.73
CA ASP A 19 6.67 -2.23 -6.14
C ASP A 19 6.38 -0.80 -6.60
N PHE A 20 5.19 -0.28 -6.29
CA PHE A 20 4.84 1.11 -6.62
C PHE A 20 5.74 2.13 -5.90
N ALA A 21 6.01 1.92 -4.61
CA ALA A 21 6.83 2.84 -3.84
C ALA A 21 8.29 2.86 -4.32
N GLU A 22 8.87 1.72 -4.68
CA GLU A 22 10.24 1.63 -5.18
C GLU A 22 10.36 2.13 -6.62
N ASN A 23 9.51 1.62 -7.52
CA ASN A 23 9.69 1.82 -8.96
C ASN A 23 9.04 3.09 -9.51
N ASP A 24 7.91 3.52 -8.94
CA ASP A 24 7.22 4.74 -9.40
C ASP A 24 7.62 5.98 -8.58
N LEU A 25 7.88 5.81 -7.27
CA LEU A 25 8.20 6.94 -6.38
C LEU A 25 9.69 7.07 -6.04
N GLY A 26 10.50 6.05 -6.32
CA GLY A 26 11.92 6.04 -5.95
C GLY A 26 12.14 6.02 -4.43
N ALA A 27 11.20 5.48 -3.67
CA ALA A 27 11.29 5.41 -2.21
C ALA A 27 12.42 4.47 -1.79
N ASN A 28 13.31 4.97 -0.91
CA ASN A 28 14.45 4.19 -0.42
C ASN A 28 14.13 3.45 0.89
N ILE A 29 13.09 3.87 1.62
CA ILE A 29 12.63 3.24 2.86
C ILE A 29 11.10 3.29 2.88
N ILE A 30 10.47 2.16 3.20
CA ILE A 30 9.02 1.99 3.21
C ILE A 30 8.58 1.43 4.56
N PHE A 31 7.59 2.06 5.19
CA PHE A 31 6.93 1.54 6.40
C PHE A 31 5.54 1.03 6.04
N TRP A 32 5.37 -0.29 6.05
CA TRP A 32 4.08 -0.94 5.83
C TRP A 32 3.56 -1.53 7.14
N ASN A 33 2.28 -1.31 7.43
CA ASN A 33 1.63 -1.98 8.54
C ASN A 33 0.12 -2.14 8.31
N THR A 34 -0.41 -3.34 8.55
CA THR A 34 -1.85 -3.63 8.47
C THR A 34 -2.60 -3.26 9.74
N THR A 35 -1.91 -3.12 10.87
CA THR A 35 -2.49 -2.72 12.16
C THR A 35 -1.48 -1.95 12.99
N THR A 36 -1.85 -0.81 13.58
CA THR A 36 -0.92 0.01 14.40
C THR A 36 -1.31 -0.02 15.88
N PRO A 37 -0.97 -1.08 16.66
CA PRO A 37 -1.39 -1.22 18.05
C PRO A 37 -0.96 -0.09 18.98
N TRP A 38 0.16 0.57 18.67
CA TRP A 38 0.71 1.71 19.42
C TRP A 38 0.06 3.05 19.06
N LEU A 39 -0.69 3.10 17.96
CA LEU A 39 -1.47 4.26 17.54
C LEU A 39 -2.93 4.06 17.99
N LYS A 40 -3.11 3.80 19.28
CA LYS A 40 -4.43 3.81 19.92
C LYS A 40 -4.53 5.08 20.75
N GLN A 41 -5.60 5.85 20.56
CA GLN A 41 -5.94 6.99 21.43
C GLN A 41 -6.27 6.52 22.84
#